data_AF-A0A7C7K0N1-F1
#
_entry.id   AF-A0A7C7K0N1-F1
#
_cell.length_a   1.000
_cell.length_b   1.000
_cell.length_c   1.000
_cell.angle_alpha   90.00
_cell.angle_beta   90.00
_cell.angle_gamma   90.00
#
_symmetry.space_group_name_H-M   'P 1'
#
loop_
_entity.id
_entity.type
_entity.pdbx_description
1 polymer ?
#
loop_
_entity_poly.entity_id
_entity_poly.type
_entity_poly.pdbx_seq_one_letter_code
_entity_poly.pdbx_strand_id
1 'polypeptide(L)'
;MSLNWNSYKTLKTDGFSVTVPSFTPQENFDFDIDNGIIYSEEWKTNTSIYESSVSLTNISFQPVAKEDLKGLKLSSIPSTLQYSLKNAKGRKDTYAVFKLKPFVKEGNRVKRVKAFTINYTNSTNSFRASNSQVVTNSVLANGSWYRFEVDKSGVHILNKSFLSQLGINVNNVDPRNIKIFGYGGMMMPYNNVANFPFDPVENAIKFVGEEDGVFNDSDYILFYAQGPSADVDNVSINTNINPYSDKTIYYVNVSSGNGKRIQNYIQPTGTISATFNTFHDYKFHEVDERNLVFVGRRWFGEEFNVENSQSFSFDFPNLVVSEPVKVEVHTAAAASNNTTFS
;
A
#
# COMPACT_ATOMS: atom_id res chain seq x y z
N MET A 1 13.88 30.30 -24.44
CA MET A 1 12.47 29.93 -24.71
C MET A 1 11.67 31.17 -25.07
N SER A 2 10.71 31.05 -25.99
CA SER A 2 9.81 32.13 -26.41
C SER A 2 8.38 31.61 -26.45
N LEU A 3 7.46 32.32 -25.82
CA LEU A 3 6.03 32.01 -25.73
C LEU A 3 5.25 33.00 -26.60
N ASN A 4 4.61 32.49 -27.65
CA ASN A 4 3.80 33.34 -28.53
C ASN A 4 2.32 33.25 -28.17
N TRP A 5 1.76 34.35 -27.67
CA TRP A 5 0.44 34.41 -27.05
C TRP A 5 -0.64 34.98 -27.96
N ASN A 6 -0.82 34.37 -29.12
CA ASN A 6 -1.74 34.85 -30.16
C ASN A 6 -3.03 34.01 -30.25
N SER A 7 -3.29 33.14 -29.27
CA SER A 7 -4.43 32.22 -29.30
C SER A 7 -5.06 32.01 -27.93
N TYR A 8 -6.26 31.43 -27.95
CA TYR A 8 -7.00 30.96 -26.79
C TYR A 8 -7.30 29.47 -26.98
N LYS A 9 -7.35 28.72 -25.88
CA LYS A 9 -7.71 27.30 -25.88
C LYS A 9 -8.99 27.09 -25.08
N THR A 10 -9.94 26.38 -25.67
CA THR A 10 -11.19 26.00 -24.98
C THR A 10 -11.08 24.55 -24.54
N LEU A 11 -11.22 24.31 -23.23
CA LEU A 11 -11.19 23.00 -22.59
C LEU A 11 -12.62 22.63 -22.22
N LYS A 12 -13.06 21.43 -22.62
CA LYS A 12 -14.44 20.96 -22.43
C LYS A 12 -14.45 19.56 -21.83
N THR A 13 -15.36 19.34 -20.88
CA THR A 13 -15.79 18.04 -20.37
C THR A 13 -17.33 18.02 -20.34
N ASP A 14 -17.94 16.88 -20.03
CA ASP A 14 -19.40 16.80 -19.86
C ASP A 14 -19.85 17.73 -18.72
N GLY A 15 -20.45 18.86 -19.09
CA GLY A 15 -20.97 19.88 -18.16
C GLY A 15 -20.05 21.07 -17.85
N PHE A 16 -18.80 21.09 -18.30
CA PHE A 16 -17.88 22.22 -18.05
C PHE A 16 -17.14 22.65 -19.31
N SER A 17 -17.10 23.97 -19.57
CA SER A 17 -16.36 24.55 -20.69
C SER A 17 -15.67 25.83 -20.22
N VAL A 18 -14.34 25.89 -20.37
CA VAL A 18 -13.56 27.09 -20.04
C VAL A 18 -12.65 27.46 -21.21
N THR A 19 -12.64 28.74 -21.55
CA THR A 19 -11.69 29.30 -22.53
C THR A 19 -10.63 30.07 -21.77
N VAL A 20 -9.36 29.74 -22.01
CA VAL A 20 -8.20 30.36 -21.36
C VAL A 20 -7.18 30.83 -22.40
N PRO A 21 -6.31 31.79 -22.06
CA PRO A 21 -5.18 32.16 -22.91
C PRO A 21 -4.30 30.95 -23.21
N SER A 22 -3.72 30.90 -24.41
CA SER A 22 -2.74 29.88 -24.75
C SER A 22 -1.54 30.46 -25.47
N PHE A 23 -0.45 29.70 -25.52
CA PHE A 23 0.76 30.06 -26.23
C PHE A 23 1.24 28.90 -27.10
N THR A 24 2.08 29.20 -28.09
CA THR A 24 2.91 28.20 -28.76
C THR A 24 4.32 28.20 -28.19
N PRO A 25 4.99 27.03 -28.09
CA PRO A 25 4.56 25.71 -28.57
C PRO A 25 3.43 25.09 -27.72
N GLN A 26 2.52 24.34 -28.34
CA GLN A 26 1.34 23.80 -27.66
C GLN A 26 1.66 22.57 -26.82
N GLU A 27 2.72 21.84 -27.18
CA GLU A 27 3.28 20.72 -26.44
C GLU A 27 3.79 21.13 -25.05
N ASN A 28 4.10 22.41 -24.85
CA ASN A 28 4.52 22.95 -23.55
C ASN A 28 3.38 23.59 -22.75
N PHE A 29 2.16 23.61 -23.31
CA PHE A 29 1.00 24.20 -22.66
C PHE A 29 0.28 23.17 -21.80
N ASP A 30 0.17 23.46 -20.50
CA ASP A 30 -0.64 22.70 -19.56
C ASP A 30 -1.60 23.64 -18.81
N PHE A 31 -2.75 23.11 -18.38
CA PHE A 31 -3.76 23.86 -17.65
C PHE A 31 -4.43 23.00 -16.58
N ASP A 32 -4.43 23.54 -15.38
CA ASP A 32 -5.15 22.99 -14.24
C ASP A 32 -6.17 24.02 -13.73
N ILE A 33 -7.38 23.55 -13.39
CA ILE A 33 -8.49 24.44 -13.05
C ILE A 33 -8.24 25.27 -11.77
N ASP A 34 -7.37 24.80 -10.89
CA ASP A 34 -7.07 25.45 -9.62
C ASP A 34 -5.69 26.14 -9.63
N ASN A 35 -4.72 25.55 -10.35
CA ASN A 35 -3.36 26.04 -10.43
C ASN A 35 -3.10 26.97 -11.63
N GLY A 36 -4.04 27.03 -12.58
CA GLY A 36 -3.99 27.88 -13.76
C GLY A 36 -3.14 27.30 -14.89
N ILE A 37 -2.64 28.18 -15.75
CA ILE A 37 -1.79 27.80 -16.88
C ILE A 37 -0.37 27.52 -16.39
N ILE A 38 0.23 26.44 -16.90
CA ILE A 38 1.59 26.02 -16.61
C ILE A 38 2.33 25.85 -17.94
N TYR A 39 3.52 26.43 -18.04
CA TYR A 39 4.51 26.03 -19.04
C TYR A 39 5.25 24.81 -18.52
N SER A 40 5.26 23.71 -19.27
CA SER A 40 5.98 22.49 -18.91
C SER A 40 6.90 22.08 -20.06
N GLU A 41 8.17 21.85 -19.76
CA GLU A 41 9.14 21.38 -20.74
C GLU A 41 10.00 20.27 -20.14
N GLU A 42 10.27 19.25 -20.95
CA GLU A 42 11.08 18.11 -20.58
C GLU A 42 12.19 17.91 -21.61
N TRP A 43 13.40 17.63 -21.13
CA TRP A 43 14.52 17.23 -21.99
C TRP A 43 15.36 16.16 -21.32
N LYS A 44 15.95 15.30 -22.16
CA LYS A 44 16.84 14.23 -21.71
C LYS A 44 18.13 14.80 -21.13
N THR A 45 18.60 14.24 -20.01
CA THR A 45 19.87 14.59 -19.39
C THR A 45 20.77 13.36 -19.26
N ASN A 46 22.08 13.57 -19.36
CA ASN A 46 23.06 12.49 -19.18
C ASN A 46 23.30 12.18 -17.69
N THR A 47 23.03 13.14 -16.81
CA THR A 47 23.20 13.03 -15.35
C THR A 47 22.03 13.69 -14.63
N SER A 48 21.92 13.46 -13.32
CA SER A 48 20.96 14.16 -12.48
C SER A 48 21.30 15.65 -12.38
N ILE A 49 20.28 16.49 -12.42
CA ILE A 49 20.41 17.94 -12.26
C ILE A 49 20.39 18.33 -10.78
N TYR A 50 21.04 19.44 -10.43
CA TYR A 50 20.89 20.03 -9.10
C TYR A 50 19.65 20.94 -9.07
N GLU A 51 18.51 20.39 -8.65
CA GLU A 51 17.19 21.03 -8.75
C GLU A 51 17.14 22.47 -8.22
N SER A 52 17.77 22.72 -7.07
CA SER A 52 17.80 24.03 -6.42
C SER A 52 18.67 25.08 -7.13
N SER A 53 19.46 24.69 -8.13
CA SER A 53 20.28 25.62 -8.93
C SER A 53 19.49 26.37 -10.00
N VAL A 54 18.23 25.99 -10.24
CA VAL A 54 17.45 26.58 -11.32
C VAL A 54 17.28 28.09 -11.13
N SER A 55 17.63 28.83 -12.17
CA SER A 55 17.44 30.27 -12.25
C SER A 55 17.00 30.68 -13.64
N LEU A 56 16.18 31.72 -13.70
CA LEU A 56 15.71 32.29 -14.96
C LEU A 56 16.43 33.61 -15.25
N THR A 57 16.97 33.72 -16.47
CA THR A 57 17.57 34.97 -16.99
C THR A 57 16.85 35.40 -18.26
N ASN A 58 17.12 36.63 -18.73
CA ASN A 58 16.53 37.19 -19.95
C ASN A 58 14.99 37.11 -19.99
N ILE A 59 14.35 37.33 -18.83
CA ILE A 59 12.91 37.25 -18.70
C ILE A 59 12.28 38.52 -19.28
N SER A 60 11.39 38.36 -20.26
CA SER A 60 10.58 39.46 -20.80
C SER A 60 9.11 39.22 -20.50
N PHE A 61 8.41 40.30 -20.14
CA PHE A 61 6.98 40.27 -19.83
C PHE A 61 6.18 41.08 -20.83
N GLN A 62 4.91 40.70 -20.99
CA GLN A 62 3.90 41.45 -21.73
C GLN A 62 2.71 41.73 -20.79
N PRO A 63 2.20 42.97 -20.71
CA PRO A 63 0.98 43.26 -19.96
C PRO A 63 -0.22 42.52 -20.57
N VAL A 64 -1.17 42.14 -19.73
CA VAL A 64 -2.38 41.41 -20.13
C VAL A 64 -3.60 42.21 -19.69
N ALA A 65 -4.48 42.54 -20.64
CA ALA A 65 -5.74 43.19 -20.34
C ALA A 65 -6.71 42.20 -19.65
N LYS A 66 -7.65 42.69 -18.85
CA LYS A 66 -8.50 41.82 -18.03
C LYS A 66 -9.40 40.91 -18.89
N GLU A 67 -9.89 41.46 -20.00
CA GLU A 67 -10.67 40.80 -21.04
C GLU A 67 -9.91 39.68 -21.79
N ASP A 68 -8.58 39.75 -21.79
CA ASP A 68 -7.71 38.75 -22.40
C ASP A 68 -7.40 37.60 -21.45
N LEU A 69 -7.74 37.69 -20.15
CA LEU A 69 -7.59 36.56 -19.22
C LEU A 69 -8.69 35.51 -19.38
N LYS A 70 -9.80 35.84 -20.06
CA LYS A 70 -10.96 34.96 -20.29
C LYS A 70 -11.39 34.26 -19.00
N GLY A 71 -11.45 32.92 -18.99
CA GLY A 71 -11.84 32.10 -17.85
C GLY A 71 -10.71 31.76 -16.88
N LEU A 72 -9.52 32.36 -17.01
CA LEU A 72 -8.42 32.11 -16.08
C LEU A 72 -8.74 32.70 -14.70
N LYS A 73 -8.80 31.85 -13.66
CA LYS A 73 -9.06 32.28 -12.29
C LYS A 73 -7.94 33.21 -11.81
N LEU A 74 -8.27 34.42 -11.36
CA LEU A 74 -7.29 35.36 -10.82
C LEU A 74 -6.58 34.87 -9.55
N SER A 75 -7.24 33.98 -8.79
CA SER A 75 -6.67 33.33 -7.60
C SER A 75 -5.54 32.35 -7.93
N SER A 76 -5.46 31.84 -9.16
CA SER A 76 -4.39 30.92 -9.58
C SER A 76 -3.11 31.64 -10.01
N ILE A 77 -3.14 32.98 -10.14
CA ILE A 77 -2.04 33.81 -10.61
C ILE A 77 -1.21 34.29 -9.41
N PRO A 78 0.05 33.84 -9.26
CA PRO A 78 0.89 34.22 -8.13
C PRO A 78 1.35 35.68 -8.21
N SER A 79 1.69 36.27 -7.06
CA SER A 79 2.25 37.63 -6.95
C SER A 79 3.74 37.70 -7.31
N THR A 80 4.41 36.56 -7.37
CA THR A 80 5.81 36.42 -7.80
C THR A 80 5.92 35.34 -8.86
N LEU A 81 6.99 35.39 -9.66
CA LEU A 81 7.24 34.37 -10.67
C LEU A 81 7.53 33.02 -10.00
N GLN A 82 6.72 32.01 -10.27
CA GLN A 82 6.87 30.66 -9.69
C GLN A 82 7.33 29.67 -10.76
N TYR A 83 8.44 29.00 -10.50
CA TYR A 83 8.98 27.97 -11.36
C TYR A 83 9.71 26.89 -10.56
N SER A 84 9.88 25.72 -11.15
CA SER A 84 10.57 24.58 -10.55
C SER A 84 11.27 23.75 -11.60
N LEU A 85 12.35 23.08 -11.22
CA LEU A 85 13.06 22.13 -12.05
C LEU A 85 13.23 20.83 -11.25
N LYS A 86 12.86 19.69 -11.84
CA LYS A 86 12.84 18.39 -11.18
C LYS A 86 13.53 17.31 -12.01
N ASN A 87 14.19 16.38 -11.34
CA ASN A 87 14.66 15.15 -11.98
C ASN A 87 13.46 14.20 -12.21
N ALA A 88 13.41 13.59 -13.38
CA ALA A 88 12.49 12.51 -13.70
C ALA A 88 13.27 11.31 -14.27
N LYS A 89 12.73 10.10 -14.10
CA LYS A 89 13.30 8.87 -14.64
C LYS A 89 12.26 8.15 -15.50
N GLY A 90 12.63 7.84 -16.74
CA GLY A 90 11.83 7.04 -17.66
C GLY A 90 12.64 5.83 -18.09
N ARG A 91 12.26 4.63 -17.65
CA ARG A 91 13.01 3.38 -17.90
C ARG A 91 14.50 3.52 -17.50
N LYS A 92 15.41 3.62 -18.48
CA LYS A 92 16.86 3.75 -18.29
C LYS A 92 17.37 5.18 -18.51
N ASP A 93 16.49 6.10 -18.91
CA ASP A 93 16.85 7.47 -19.24
C ASP A 93 16.47 8.43 -18.09
N THR A 94 17.30 9.46 -17.92
CA THR A 94 17.06 10.55 -16.97
C THR A 94 16.63 11.79 -17.74
N TYR A 95 15.69 12.53 -17.18
CA TYR A 95 15.11 13.73 -17.76
C TYR A 95 15.11 14.85 -16.73
N ALA A 96 15.15 16.09 -17.22
CA ALA A 96 14.86 17.27 -16.44
C ALA A 96 13.49 17.81 -16.87
N VAL A 97 12.62 18.06 -15.89
CA VAL A 97 11.28 18.61 -16.09
C VAL A 97 11.22 19.99 -15.47
N PHE A 98 11.04 21.01 -16.31
CA PHE A 98 10.86 22.39 -15.89
C PHE A 98 9.39 22.79 -15.96
N LYS A 99 8.90 23.42 -14.88
CA LYS A 99 7.55 23.99 -14.82
C LYS A 99 7.60 25.45 -14.43
N LEU A 100 6.79 26.28 -15.08
CA LEU A 100 6.68 27.72 -14.84
C LEU A 100 5.22 28.16 -14.88
N LYS A 101 4.77 28.94 -13.89
CA LYS A 101 3.51 29.69 -13.98
C LYS A 101 3.78 30.97 -14.77
N PRO A 102 3.26 31.11 -16.00
CA PRO A 102 3.69 32.19 -16.89
C PRO A 102 2.97 33.51 -16.62
N PHE A 103 1.94 33.56 -15.77
CA PHE A 103 1.26 34.79 -15.35
C PHE A 103 1.72 35.22 -13.96
N VAL A 104 1.92 36.52 -13.79
CA VAL A 104 2.29 37.13 -12.51
C VAL A 104 1.41 38.35 -12.26
N LYS A 105 0.95 38.49 -11.02
CA LYS A 105 0.12 39.61 -10.57
C LYS A 105 0.98 40.68 -9.89
N GLU A 106 0.88 41.91 -10.37
CA GLU A 106 1.48 43.10 -9.76
C GLU A 106 0.38 44.07 -9.34
N GLY A 107 -0.03 43.98 -8.07
CA GLY A 107 -1.19 44.71 -7.57
C GLY A 107 -2.46 44.32 -8.34
N ASN A 108 -3.06 45.26 -9.07
CA ASN A 108 -4.25 45.02 -9.89
C ASN A 108 -3.94 44.69 -11.36
N ARG A 109 -2.65 44.67 -11.75
CA ARG A 109 -2.22 44.38 -13.12
C ARG A 109 -1.74 42.95 -13.23
N VAL A 110 -1.97 42.34 -14.38
CA VAL A 110 -1.44 41.02 -14.71
C VAL A 110 -0.47 41.17 -15.88
N LYS A 111 0.69 40.53 -15.77
CA LYS A 111 1.64 40.39 -16.86
C LYS A 111 1.92 38.91 -17.10
N ARG A 112 2.27 38.56 -18.33
CA ARG A 112 2.64 37.20 -18.72
C ARG A 112 4.05 37.16 -19.29
N VAL A 113 4.73 36.04 -19.11
CA VAL A 113 6.08 35.80 -19.63
C VAL A 113 6.00 35.62 -21.15
N LYS A 114 6.84 36.35 -21.88
CA LYS A 114 7.00 36.24 -23.34
C LYS A 114 8.26 35.46 -23.72
N ALA A 115 9.34 35.62 -22.97
CA ALA A 115 10.57 34.86 -23.18
C ALA A 115 11.38 34.76 -21.90
N PHE A 116 12.22 33.73 -21.80
CA PHE A 116 13.13 33.48 -20.69
C PHE A 116 14.21 32.46 -21.09
N THR A 117 15.29 32.41 -20.32
CA THR A 117 16.35 31.41 -20.41
C THR A 117 16.42 30.63 -19.09
N ILE A 118 16.45 29.30 -19.18
CA ILE A 118 16.62 28.41 -18.02
C ILE A 118 18.11 28.16 -17.82
N ASN A 119 18.61 28.38 -16.61
CA ASN A 119 19.98 28.05 -16.23
C ASN A 119 19.94 27.11 -15.02
N TYR A 120 20.77 26.08 -15.03
CA TYR A 120 20.93 25.14 -13.93
C TYR A 120 22.30 24.46 -14.03
N THR A 121 22.74 23.84 -12.95
CA THR A 121 23.94 23.01 -12.92
C THR A 121 23.57 21.53 -12.76
N ASN A 122 24.42 20.66 -13.28
CA ASN A 122 24.30 19.24 -12.99
C ASN A 122 24.70 18.97 -11.54
N SER A 123 24.05 18.00 -10.92
CA SER A 123 24.44 17.53 -9.59
C SER A 123 25.86 16.97 -9.67
N THR A 124 26.78 17.54 -8.89
CA THR A 124 28.13 17.00 -8.68
C THR A 124 28.15 15.90 -7.63
N ASN A 125 27.02 15.24 -7.41
CA ASN A 125 26.96 14.03 -6.60
C ASN A 125 27.79 12.95 -7.29
N SER A 126 29.06 12.88 -6.91
CA SER A 126 29.78 11.62 -6.83
C SER A 126 28.79 10.63 -6.23
N PHE A 127 28.52 9.55 -6.96
CA PHE A 127 27.76 8.44 -6.44
C PHE A 127 28.53 7.90 -5.24
N ARG A 128 28.34 8.49 -4.06
CA ARG A 128 28.50 7.77 -2.82
C ARG A 128 27.43 6.70 -2.92
N ALA A 129 27.86 5.51 -3.33
CA ALA A 129 27.09 4.29 -3.16
C ALA A 129 26.60 4.33 -1.71
N SER A 130 25.32 4.67 -1.54
CA SER A 130 24.66 4.65 -0.25
C SER A 130 24.76 3.20 0.21
N ASN A 131 25.57 3.00 1.25
CA ASN A 131 25.74 1.81 2.07
C ASN A 131 25.30 0.50 1.42
N SER A 132 26.31 -0.35 1.15
CA SER A 132 26.22 -1.80 1.37
C SER A 132 25.11 -2.11 2.37
N GLN A 133 24.18 -2.98 1.98
CA GLN A 133 23.32 -3.69 2.91
C GLN A 133 24.16 -4.03 4.16
N VAL A 134 23.68 -3.64 5.34
CA VAL A 134 24.31 -4.07 6.59
C VAL A 134 24.36 -5.59 6.51
N VAL A 135 25.55 -6.18 6.59
CA VAL A 135 25.69 -7.63 6.74
C VAL A 135 25.11 -7.96 8.12
N THR A 136 23.83 -8.27 8.17
CA THR A 136 23.17 -8.78 9.38
C THR A 136 23.31 -10.30 9.36
N ASN A 137 23.71 -10.89 10.48
CA ASN A 137 23.68 -12.34 10.65
C ASN A 137 22.22 -12.80 10.53
N SER A 138 21.85 -13.34 9.36
CA SER A 138 20.50 -13.83 9.14
C SER A 138 20.24 -15.08 9.98
N VAL A 139 19.05 -15.20 10.57
CA VAL A 139 18.62 -16.45 11.23
C VAL A 139 18.64 -17.63 10.25
N LEU A 140 18.40 -17.36 8.96
CA LEU A 140 18.38 -18.36 7.88
C LEU A 140 19.76 -18.95 7.59
N ALA A 141 20.84 -18.31 8.05
CA ALA A 141 22.20 -18.80 7.84
C ALA A 141 22.52 -20.07 8.66
N ASN A 142 21.71 -20.42 9.66
CA ASN A 142 21.96 -21.53 10.57
C ASN A 142 20.80 -22.52 10.63
N GLY A 143 21.13 -23.82 10.76
CA GLY A 143 20.17 -24.90 10.91
C GLY A 143 19.57 -25.43 9.60
N SER A 144 18.74 -26.45 9.72
CA SER A 144 17.96 -27.02 8.63
C SER A 144 16.57 -26.41 8.61
N TRP A 145 16.14 -25.90 7.46
CA TRP A 145 14.89 -25.17 7.27
C TRP A 145 13.90 -25.97 6.41
N TYR A 146 12.66 -26.08 6.89
CA TYR A 146 11.59 -26.84 6.22
C TYR A 146 10.34 -25.97 6.14
N ARG A 147 9.79 -25.79 4.94
CA ARG A 147 8.65 -24.94 4.68
C ARG A 147 7.34 -25.72 4.81
N PHE A 148 6.31 -25.12 5.40
CA PHE A 148 4.94 -25.61 5.35
C PHE A 148 3.93 -24.46 5.19
N GLU A 149 2.73 -24.81 4.72
CA GLU A 149 1.66 -23.86 4.41
C GLU A 149 0.53 -23.98 5.43
N VAL A 150 -0.10 -22.85 5.73
CA VAL A 150 -1.30 -22.75 6.56
C VAL A 150 -2.34 -21.91 5.82
N ASP A 151 -3.55 -22.41 5.75
CA ASP A 151 -4.71 -21.78 5.10
C ASP A 151 -5.66 -21.10 6.10
N LYS A 152 -5.63 -21.50 7.39
CA LYS A 152 -6.54 -20.99 8.42
C LYS A 152 -5.83 -20.57 9.70
N SER A 153 -6.28 -19.47 10.27
CA SER A 153 -5.87 -19.02 11.60
C SER A 153 -6.38 -19.99 12.67
N GLY A 154 -5.52 -20.32 13.64
CA GLY A 154 -5.90 -21.21 14.74
C GLY A 154 -4.73 -21.95 15.36
N VAL A 155 -5.03 -22.81 16.32
CA VAL A 155 -4.03 -23.72 16.92
C VAL A 155 -3.92 -24.97 16.05
N HIS A 156 -2.70 -25.25 15.59
CA HIS A 156 -2.37 -26.41 14.76
C HIS A 156 -1.52 -27.41 15.56
N ILE A 157 -1.67 -28.69 15.21
CA ILE A 157 -0.88 -29.79 15.76
C ILE A 157 0.16 -30.20 14.72
N LEU A 158 1.45 -30.11 15.07
CA LEU A 158 2.53 -30.69 14.26
C LEU A 158 3.05 -31.94 14.97
N ASN A 159 2.66 -33.10 14.48
CA ASN A 159 3.09 -34.39 15.04
C ASN A 159 4.36 -34.91 14.34
N LYS A 160 4.93 -35.97 14.90
CA LYS A 160 6.13 -36.63 14.36
C LYS A 160 5.99 -37.04 12.89
N SER A 161 4.82 -37.56 12.49
CA SER A 161 4.56 -37.99 11.10
C SER A 161 4.63 -36.82 10.12
N PHE A 162 3.97 -35.69 10.44
CA PHE A 162 4.01 -34.48 9.64
C PHE A 162 5.44 -33.95 9.48
N LEU A 163 6.21 -33.87 10.57
CA LEU A 163 7.60 -33.40 10.54
C LEU A 163 8.50 -34.35 9.74
N SER A 164 8.27 -35.66 9.82
CA SER A 164 8.96 -36.64 8.98
C SER A 164 8.61 -36.47 7.49
N GLN A 165 7.35 -36.17 7.16
CA GLN A 165 6.91 -35.91 5.78
C GLN A 165 7.53 -34.63 5.20
N LEU A 166 7.81 -33.64 6.04
CA LEU A 166 8.59 -32.46 5.66
C LEU A 166 10.07 -32.76 5.39
N GLY A 167 10.56 -33.95 5.75
CA GLY A 167 11.97 -34.37 5.54
C GLY A 167 12.87 -34.16 6.76
N ILE A 168 12.31 -33.93 7.95
CA ILE A 168 13.08 -33.87 9.20
C ILE A 168 13.42 -35.29 9.65
N ASN A 169 14.69 -35.52 9.99
CA ASN A 169 15.10 -36.79 10.61
C ASN A 169 14.69 -36.82 12.09
N VAL A 170 13.41 -37.10 12.34
CA VAL A 170 12.79 -37.10 13.68
C VAL A 170 13.38 -38.15 14.63
N ASN A 171 14.11 -39.15 14.14
CA ASN A 171 14.73 -40.19 14.96
C ASN A 171 16.10 -39.79 15.52
N ASN A 172 16.71 -38.71 15.01
CA ASN A 172 18.02 -38.24 15.42
C ASN A 172 18.01 -36.72 15.70
N VAL A 173 16.90 -36.24 16.27
CA VAL A 173 16.73 -34.84 16.66
C VAL A 173 16.23 -34.77 18.08
N ASP A 174 16.81 -33.86 18.86
CA ASP A 174 16.26 -33.48 20.14
C ASP A 174 15.03 -32.57 19.91
N PRO A 175 13.82 -32.92 20.37
CA PRO A 175 12.61 -32.11 20.18
C PRO A 175 12.76 -30.67 20.70
N ARG A 176 13.62 -30.44 21.69
CA ARG A 176 13.90 -29.11 22.26
C ARG A 176 14.56 -28.16 21.25
N ASN A 177 15.27 -28.70 20.26
CA ASN A 177 15.96 -27.97 19.21
C ASN A 177 15.05 -27.56 18.04
N ILE A 178 13.79 -28.02 18.02
CA ILE A 178 12.81 -27.67 16.98
C ILE A 178 12.20 -26.31 17.29
N LYS A 179 12.24 -25.43 16.28
CA LYS A 179 11.77 -24.03 16.33
C LYS A 179 10.79 -23.79 15.18
N ILE A 180 9.79 -22.92 15.39
CA ILE A 180 8.84 -22.51 14.35
C ILE A 180 8.99 -21.02 14.06
N PHE A 181 9.05 -20.66 12.78
CA PHE A 181 9.33 -19.31 12.31
C PHE A 181 8.28 -18.84 11.30
N GLY A 182 7.88 -17.56 11.38
CA GLY A 182 6.94 -16.95 10.45
C GLY A 182 6.28 -15.67 10.98
N TYR A 183 5.67 -14.90 10.09
CA TYR A 183 5.07 -13.59 10.39
C TYR A 183 3.53 -13.58 10.41
N GLY A 184 2.88 -14.69 10.09
CA GLY A 184 1.43 -14.71 9.86
C GLY A 184 1.04 -14.31 8.45
N GLY A 185 -0.24 -14.47 8.15
CA GLY A 185 -0.83 -14.28 6.83
C GLY A 185 -1.59 -12.99 6.64
N MET A 186 -1.52 -12.06 7.59
CA MET A 186 -2.22 -10.78 7.44
C MET A 186 -1.77 -10.05 6.17
N MET A 187 -2.71 -9.40 5.49
CA MET A 187 -2.42 -8.67 4.27
C MET A 187 -1.36 -7.59 4.50
N MET A 188 -0.54 -7.36 3.48
CA MET A 188 0.47 -6.31 3.55
C MET A 188 -0.21 -4.93 3.59
N PRO A 189 0.30 -3.98 4.40
CA PRO A 189 -0.24 -2.63 4.44
C PRO A 189 -0.06 -1.95 3.09
N TYR A 190 -1.00 -1.08 2.72
CA TYR A 190 -0.94 -0.34 1.46
C TYR A 190 0.21 0.67 1.42
N ASN A 191 0.59 1.20 2.58
CA ASN A 191 1.72 2.08 2.71
C ASN A 191 3.01 1.26 2.72
N ASN A 192 3.99 1.69 1.92
CA ASN A 192 5.32 1.09 1.95
C ASN A 192 6.06 1.59 3.19
N VAL A 193 5.90 0.89 4.31
CA VAL A 193 6.58 1.21 5.56
C VAL A 193 7.98 0.60 5.53
N ALA A 194 9.01 1.43 5.73
CA ALA A 194 10.41 1.07 5.54
C ALA A 194 11.00 0.07 6.55
N ASN A 195 10.21 -0.48 7.48
CA ASN A 195 10.70 -1.32 8.58
C ASN A 195 10.02 -2.69 8.64
N PHE A 196 9.83 -3.34 7.49
CA PHE A 196 9.46 -4.76 7.48
C PHE A 196 10.69 -5.59 7.88
N PRO A 197 10.57 -6.56 8.78
CA PRO A 197 11.72 -7.35 9.19
C PRO A 197 12.33 -8.16 8.03
N PHE A 198 13.66 -8.28 8.02
CA PHE A 198 14.38 -9.02 6.97
C PHE A 198 14.33 -10.55 7.16
N ASP A 199 14.31 -11.00 8.41
CA ASP A 199 14.33 -12.42 8.79
C ASP A 199 13.00 -12.84 9.40
N PRO A 200 12.56 -14.10 9.26
CA PRO A 200 11.37 -14.59 9.95
C PRO A 200 11.55 -14.57 11.48
N VAL A 201 10.45 -14.32 12.21
CA VAL A 201 10.45 -14.31 13.68
C VAL A 201 10.12 -15.68 14.24
N GLU A 202 10.80 -16.06 15.32
CA GLU A 202 10.51 -17.28 16.07
C GLU A 202 9.21 -17.14 16.86
N ASN A 203 8.31 -18.09 16.63
CA ASN A 203 7.02 -18.20 17.29
C ASN A 203 7.14 -19.08 18.53
N ALA A 204 6.50 -18.67 19.63
CA ALA A 204 6.44 -19.49 20.82
C ALA A 204 5.52 -20.70 20.59
N ILE A 205 6.01 -21.89 20.89
CA ILE A 205 5.24 -23.14 20.74
C ILE A 205 5.04 -23.84 22.09
N LYS A 206 4.06 -24.72 22.16
CA LYS A 206 3.94 -25.68 23.26
C LYS A 206 4.31 -27.06 22.72
N PHE A 207 5.42 -27.61 23.19
CA PHE A 207 5.77 -29.00 22.93
C PHE A 207 5.18 -29.86 24.06
N VAL A 208 4.62 -31.01 23.70
CA VAL A 208 4.14 -32.04 24.63
C VAL A 208 5.01 -33.27 24.45
N GLY A 209 5.69 -33.72 25.52
CA GLY A 209 6.56 -34.91 25.51
C GLY A 209 8.04 -34.65 25.20
N GLU A 210 8.54 -33.41 25.27
CA GLU A 210 9.96 -33.10 24.95
C GLU A 210 10.97 -33.34 26.09
N GLU A 211 10.51 -33.76 27.27
CA GLU A 211 11.27 -33.73 28.51
C GLU A 211 12.48 -34.70 28.53
N ASP A 212 12.35 -35.85 27.88
CA ASP A 212 13.38 -36.88 27.79
C ASP A 212 14.39 -36.65 26.65
N GLY A 213 14.16 -35.63 25.81
CA GLY A 213 15.00 -35.33 24.64
C GLY A 213 14.84 -36.32 23.48
N VAL A 214 13.82 -37.16 23.50
CA VAL A 214 13.50 -38.12 22.44
C VAL A 214 12.15 -37.77 21.84
N PHE A 215 12.05 -37.76 20.51
CA PHE A 215 10.77 -37.52 19.85
C PHE A 215 9.97 -38.82 19.68
N ASN A 216 9.10 -39.11 20.65
CA ASN A 216 8.22 -40.26 20.67
C ASN A 216 6.99 -40.05 19.76
N ASP A 217 6.25 -41.13 19.48
CA ASP A 217 5.11 -41.10 18.55
C ASP A 217 3.88 -40.37 19.12
N SER A 218 3.79 -40.27 20.45
CA SER A 218 2.76 -39.50 21.17
C SER A 218 3.04 -38.01 21.24
N ASP A 219 4.24 -37.58 20.87
CA ASP A 219 4.69 -36.21 21.11
C ASP A 219 4.26 -35.31 19.95
N TYR A 220 4.03 -34.04 20.25
CA TYR A 220 3.58 -33.07 19.25
C TYR A 220 3.82 -31.63 19.68
N ILE A 221 3.77 -30.77 18.68
CA ILE A 221 3.85 -29.32 18.83
C ILE A 221 2.45 -28.74 18.67
N LEU A 222 2.03 -27.92 19.62
CA LEU A 222 0.93 -26.97 19.47
C LEU A 222 1.49 -25.60 19.12
N PHE A 223 1.00 -25.05 18.02
CA PHE A 223 1.44 -23.77 17.50
C PHE A 223 0.23 -22.98 16.98
N TYR A 224 0.11 -21.70 17.37
CA TYR A 224 -0.91 -20.81 16.82
C TYR A 224 -0.40 -20.16 15.54
N ALA A 225 -1.00 -20.53 14.41
CA ALA A 225 -0.71 -19.94 13.13
C ALA A 225 -1.77 -18.88 12.80
N GLN A 226 -1.35 -17.75 12.23
CA GLN A 226 -2.25 -16.78 11.62
C GLN A 226 -2.28 -17.06 10.12
N GLY A 227 -3.44 -17.49 9.62
CA GLY A 227 -3.67 -17.72 8.20
C GLY A 227 -3.86 -16.42 7.41
N PRO A 228 -4.08 -16.52 6.09
CA PRO A 228 -4.31 -15.38 5.22
C PRO A 228 -5.56 -14.63 5.62
N SER A 229 -5.42 -13.35 5.95
CA SER A 229 -6.55 -12.51 6.39
C SER A 229 -6.32 -11.05 6.03
N ALA A 230 -7.42 -10.29 5.91
CA ALA A 230 -7.33 -8.85 5.85
C ALA A 230 -7.07 -8.24 7.23
N ASP A 231 -6.67 -6.97 7.27
CA ASP A 231 -6.66 -6.15 8.48
C ASP A 231 -8.03 -5.47 8.63
N VAL A 232 -9.01 -6.22 9.16
CA VAL A 232 -10.42 -5.78 9.22
C VAL A 232 -10.67 -4.62 10.20
N ASP A 233 -9.74 -4.34 11.10
CA ASP A 233 -9.83 -3.21 12.03
C ASP A 233 -9.45 -1.88 11.35
N ASN A 234 -8.79 -1.95 10.20
CA ASN A 234 -8.40 -0.79 9.42
C ASN A 234 -9.52 -0.38 8.47
N VAL A 235 -10.18 0.75 8.76
CA VAL A 235 -11.29 1.29 7.94
C VAL A 235 -10.95 1.59 6.47
N SER A 236 -9.66 1.66 6.12
CA SER A 236 -9.21 1.83 4.72
C SER A 236 -9.16 0.50 3.96
N ILE A 237 -9.19 -0.62 4.69
CA ILE A 237 -9.29 -1.98 4.17
C ILE A 237 -10.78 -2.34 4.15
N ASN A 238 -11.26 -2.70 2.97
CA ASN A 238 -12.69 -2.98 2.75
C ASN A 238 -12.86 -4.33 2.05
N THR A 239 -12.24 -5.33 2.67
CA THR A 239 -12.19 -6.76 2.32
C THR A 239 -11.88 -7.54 3.60
N ASN A 240 -12.33 -8.78 3.69
CA ASN A 240 -12.07 -9.68 4.81
C ASN A 240 -10.99 -10.73 4.51
N ILE A 241 -10.65 -10.89 3.23
CA ILE A 241 -9.66 -11.85 2.76
C ILE A 241 -8.34 -11.17 2.41
N ASN A 242 -7.26 -11.94 2.38
CA ASN A 242 -5.98 -11.41 1.90
C ASN A 242 -6.00 -11.37 0.36
N PRO A 243 -5.90 -10.18 -0.28
CA PRO A 243 -5.98 -10.06 -1.73
C PRO A 243 -4.69 -10.49 -2.46
N TYR A 244 -3.66 -10.91 -1.72
CA TYR A 244 -2.34 -11.21 -2.25
C TYR A 244 -1.97 -12.68 -2.15
N SER A 245 -2.61 -13.44 -1.26
CA SER A 245 -2.30 -14.86 -1.04
C SER A 245 -3.46 -15.57 -0.36
N ASP A 246 -3.72 -16.81 -0.78
CA ASP A 246 -4.63 -17.76 -0.14
C ASP A 246 -3.90 -18.69 0.85
N LYS A 247 -2.60 -18.49 1.05
CA LYS A 247 -1.73 -19.32 1.89
C LYS A 247 -0.73 -18.50 2.69
N THR A 248 -0.48 -18.94 3.92
CA THR A 248 0.56 -18.40 4.80
C THR A 248 1.70 -19.38 4.90
N ILE A 249 2.93 -18.87 4.87
CA ILE A 249 4.12 -19.71 4.95
C ILE A 249 4.74 -19.62 6.34
N TYR A 250 4.96 -20.79 6.92
CA TYR A 250 5.74 -20.97 8.13
C TYR A 250 6.92 -21.91 7.85
N TYR A 251 7.91 -21.86 8.74
CA TYR A 251 9.11 -22.65 8.63
C TYR A 251 9.38 -23.40 9.93
N VAL A 252 9.75 -24.67 9.82
CA VAL A 252 10.41 -25.42 10.87
C VAL A 252 11.90 -25.22 10.73
N ASN A 253 12.58 -24.83 11.80
CA ASN A 253 14.03 -24.80 11.88
C ASN A 253 14.51 -25.83 12.90
N VAL A 254 15.50 -26.63 12.50
CA VAL A 254 16.22 -27.57 13.37
C VAL A 254 17.65 -27.08 13.49
N SER A 255 18.00 -26.56 14.67
CA SER A 255 19.33 -26.03 14.98
C SER A 255 19.62 -26.19 16.46
N SER A 256 20.90 -26.12 16.84
CA SER A 256 21.28 -26.19 18.24
C SER A 256 20.61 -25.09 19.08
N GLY A 257 20.41 -25.40 20.36
CA GLY A 257 19.79 -24.49 21.33
C GLY A 257 18.28 -24.61 21.35
N ASN A 258 17.71 -24.38 22.53
CA ASN A 258 16.30 -24.59 22.79
C ASN A 258 15.44 -23.59 22.00
N GLY A 259 14.37 -24.08 21.40
CA GLY A 259 13.35 -23.23 20.78
C GLY A 259 12.48 -22.50 21.79
N LYS A 260 11.85 -21.42 21.33
CA LYS A 260 10.95 -20.59 22.14
C LYS A 260 9.71 -21.39 22.57
N ARG A 261 9.46 -21.45 23.87
CA ARG A 261 8.29 -22.12 24.45
C ARG A 261 7.29 -21.12 25.02
N ILE A 262 6.00 -21.41 24.90
CA ILE A 262 4.95 -20.67 25.60
C ILE A 262 5.20 -20.79 27.11
N GLN A 263 5.20 -19.65 27.80
CA GLN A 263 5.37 -19.58 29.24
C GLN A 263 4.00 -19.63 29.92
N ASN A 264 3.96 -20.16 31.15
CA ASN A 264 2.75 -20.10 31.96
C ASN A 264 2.40 -18.65 32.29
N TYR A 265 1.13 -18.29 32.11
CA TYR A 265 0.63 -16.97 32.49
C TYR A 265 0.46 -16.90 34.01
N ILE A 266 1.05 -15.88 34.65
CA ILE A 266 0.90 -15.64 36.09
C ILE A 266 -0.40 -14.87 36.30
N GLN A 267 -1.39 -15.49 36.95
CA GLN A 267 -2.67 -14.84 37.22
C GLN A 267 -2.52 -13.68 38.23
N PRO A 268 -3.24 -12.56 38.04
CA PRO A 268 -3.30 -11.49 39.03
C PRO A 268 -3.91 -11.98 40.34
N THR A 269 -3.36 -11.56 41.48
CA THR A 269 -3.82 -11.95 42.82
C THR A 269 -4.71 -10.90 43.50
N GLY A 270 -5.02 -9.80 42.82
CA GLY A 270 -5.87 -8.73 43.34
C GLY A 270 -7.36 -9.10 43.36
N THR A 271 -8.17 -8.25 43.98
CA THR A 271 -9.63 -8.37 43.92
C THR A 271 -10.13 -8.16 42.50
N ILE A 272 -11.12 -8.95 42.09
CA ILE A 272 -11.77 -8.83 40.78
C ILE A 272 -12.45 -7.46 40.68
N SER A 273 -12.03 -6.64 39.71
CA SER A 273 -12.62 -5.33 39.44
C SER A 273 -13.66 -5.35 38.31
N ALA A 274 -13.58 -6.34 37.42
CA ALA A 274 -14.51 -6.54 36.32
C ALA A 274 -14.56 -8.03 35.97
N THR A 275 -15.71 -8.49 35.48
CA THR A 275 -15.87 -9.84 34.92
C THR A 275 -16.40 -9.71 33.51
N PHE A 276 -15.67 -10.29 32.56
CA PHE A 276 -16.07 -10.35 31.16
C PHE A 276 -16.54 -11.77 30.87
N ASN A 277 -17.83 -11.91 30.54
CA ASN A 277 -18.47 -13.19 30.22
C ASN A 277 -18.94 -13.27 28.76
N THR A 278 -18.75 -12.19 28.00
CA THR A 278 -19.12 -12.06 26.59
C THR A 278 -17.95 -11.51 25.80
N PHE A 279 -17.91 -11.81 24.51
CA PHE A 279 -16.96 -11.26 23.56
C PHE A 279 -17.67 -11.00 22.22
N HIS A 280 -17.05 -10.20 21.36
CA HIS A 280 -17.53 -10.00 19.99
C HIS A 280 -16.95 -11.10 19.10
N ASP A 281 -17.83 -11.86 18.46
CA ASP A 281 -17.47 -12.79 17.39
C ASP A 281 -17.80 -12.16 16.03
N TYR A 282 -17.10 -12.59 14.98
CA TYR A 282 -17.21 -12.04 13.65
C TYR A 282 -17.14 -13.15 12.60
N LYS A 283 -18.08 -13.13 11.65
CA LYS A 283 -18.09 -14.01 10.48
C LYS A 283 -18.45 -13.20 9.25
N PHE A 284 -17.95 -13.64 8.11
CA PHE A 284 -18.19 -12.98 6.84
C PHE A 284 -18.42 -14.01 5.73
N HIS A 285 -19.06 -13.55 4.67
CA HIS A 285 -19.14 -14.23 3.39
C HIS A 285 -18.58 -13.27 2.35
N GLU A 286 -17.45 -13.62 1.75
CA GLU A 286 -16.77 -12.83 0.74
C GLU A 286 -16.06 -13.76 -0.23
N VAL A 287 -16.33 -13.57 -1.53
CA VAL A 287 -15.72 -14.34 -2.61
C VAL A 287 -15.32 -13.36 -3.71
N ASP A 288 -14.06 -13.39 -4.11
CA ASP A 288 -13.52 -12.51 -5.15
C ASP A 288 -13.72 -13.12 -6.55
N GLU A 289 -14.94 -13.03 -7.10
CA GLU A 289 -15.26 -13.58 -8.43
C GLU A 289 -15.18 -12.53 -9.55
N ARG A 290 -15.65 -11.30 -9.29
CA ARG A 290 -15.75 -10.25 -10.31
C ARG A 290 -15.36 -8.86 -9.81
N ASN A 291 -14.59 -8.14 -10.63
CA ASN A 291 -14.38 -6.70 -10.51
C ASN A 291 -15.24 -5.97 -11.55
N LEU A 292 -16.22 -5.18 -11.11
CA LEU A 292 -17.26 -4.59 -11.98
C LEU A 292 -16.73 -3.71 -13.12
N VAL A 293 -15.60 -3.03 -12.92
CA VAL A 293 -15.03 -2.08 -13.89
C VAL A 293 -13.58 -2.42 -14.27
N PHE A 294 -13.11 -3.61 -13.88
CA PHE A 294 -11.72 -4.08 -14.04
C PHE A 294 -10.66 -3.09 -13.51
N VAL A 295 -11.03 -2.28 -12.51
CA VAL A 295 -10.18 -1.25 -11.91
C VAL A 295 -10.33 -1.28 -10.39
N GLY A 296 -9.24 -0.99 -9.69
CA GLY A 296 -9.22 -0.97 -8.23
C GLY A 296 -9.09 -2.35 -7.61
N ARG A 297 -9.36 -2.44 -6.30
CA ARG A 297 -9.17 -3.65 -5.48
C ARG A 297 -10.49 -4.21 -4.93
N ARG A 298 -11.62 -3.67 -5.38
CA ARG A 298 -12.95 -4.10 -4.95
C ARG A 298 -13.42 -5.23 -5.85
N TRP A 299 -13.73 -6.36 -5.24
CA TRP A 299 -14.29 -7.53 -5.88
C TRP A 299 -15.63 -7.87 -5.24
N PHE A 300 -16.44 -8.61 -5.99
CA PHE A 300 -17.76 -9.05 -5.59
C PHE A 300 -17.95 -10.51 -6.02
N GLY A 301 -18.73 -11.26 -5.27
CA GLY A 301 -19.09 -12.64 -5.56
C GLY A 301 -20.42 -12.72 -6.32
N GLU A 302 -21.52 -12.64 -5.59
CA GLU A 302 -22.85 -12.96 -6.11
C GLU A 302 -23.35 -11.95 -7.15
N GLU A 303 -23.85 -12.49 -8.27
CA GLU A 303 -24.58 -11.73 -9.29
C GLU A 303 -26.10 -11.84 -9.06
N PHE A 304 -26.78 -10.70 -9.08
CA PHE A 304 -28.24 -10.60 -8.92
C PHE A 304 -28.93 -10.24 -10.27
N ASN A 305 -28.50 -10.89 -11.36
CA ASN A 305 -29.06 -10.68 -12.71
C ASN A 305 -30.10 -11.74 -13.11
N VAL A 306 -29.94 -12.97 -12.62
CA VAL A 306 -30.84 -14.11 -12.85
C VAL A 306 -31.50 -14.51 -11.52
N GLU A 307 -30.67 -14.86 -10.52
CA GLU A 307 -31.12 -15.17 -9.16
C GLU A 307 -31.08 -13.92 -8.29
N ASN A 308 -32.23 -13.25 -8.19
CA ASN A 308 -32.34 -11.95 -7.50
C ASN A 308 -32.47 -12.09 -5.98
N SER A 309 -32.34 -13.30 -5.43
CA SER A 309 -32.41 -13.57 -3.99
C SER A 309 -31.29 -14.53 -3.61
N GLN A 310 -30.57 -14.19 -2.55
CA GLN A 310 -29.47 -14.98 -2.00
C GLN A 310 -29.70 -15.15 -0.49
N SER A 311 -29.29 -16.30 0.05
CA SER A 311 -29.44 -16.61 1.47
C SER A 311 -28.09 -17.06 2.04
N PHE A 312 -27.62 -16.35 3.06
CA PHE A 312 -26.37 -16.65 3.76
C PHE A 312 -26.70 -17.07 5.20
N SER A 313 -26.11 -18.17 5.65
CA SER A 313 -26.33 -18.71 6.99
C SER A 313 -25.07 -18.66 7.82
N PHE A 314 -25.15 -18.04 8.99
CA PHE A 314 -24.06 -17.97 9.96
C PHE A 314 -24.51 -18.60 11.27
N ASP A 315 -23.67 -19.47 11.83
CA ASP A 315 -23.86 -20.06 13.15
C ASP A 315 -22.96 -19.36 14.17
N PHE A 316 -23.54 -18.78 15.21
CA PHE A 316 -22.81 -18.14 16.31
C PHE A 316 -23.13 -18.85 17.62
N PRO A 317 -22.26 -19.78 18.09
CA PRO A 317 -22.51 -20.51 19.31
C PRO A 317 -22.53 -19.56 20.52
N ASN A 318 -23.45 -19.80 21.46
CA ASN A 318 -23.61 -18.98 22.68
C ASN A 318 -23.97 -17.50 22.41
N LEU A 319 -24.68 -17.22 21.31
CA LEU A 319 -25.14 -15.87 20.99
C LEU A 319 -26.02 -15.28 22.11
N VAL A 320 -25.67 -14.08 22.56
CA VAL A 320 -26.47 -13.33 23.53
C VAL A 320 -27.59 -12.59 22.79
N VAL A 321 -28.78 -13.18 22.77
CA VAL A 321 -29.94 -12.70 21.96
C VAL A 321 -30.51 -11.35 22.39
N SER A 322 -30.10 -10.81 23.54
CA SER A 322 -30.49 -9.47 23.99
C SER A 322 -29.65 -8.35 23.39
N GLU A 323 -28.49 -8.67 22.82
CA GLU A 323 -27.57 -7.70 22.23
C GLU A 323 -27.83 -7.55 20.73
N PRO A 324 -27.69 -6.33 20.17
CA PRO A 324 -27.88 -6.11 18.74
C PRO A 324 -26.78 -6.78 17.91
N VAL A 325 -27.18 -7.38 16.79
CA VAL A 325 -26.25 -7.86 15.77
C VAL A 325 -25.95 -6.73 14.80
N LYS A 326 -24.66 -6.50 14.51
CA LYS A 326 -24.24 -5.61 13.43
C LYS A 326 -24.10 -6.42 12.15
N VAL A 327 -24.84 -6.02 11.11
CA VAL A 327 -24.74 -6.59 9.76
C VAL A 327 -24.22 -5.51 8.82
N GLU A 328 -23.22 -5.84 8.03
CA GLU A 328 -22.66 -4.97 7.01
C GLU A 328 -22.77 -5.67 5.65
N VAL A 329 -23.38 -4.99 4.68
CA VAL A 329 -23.65 -5.53 3.34
C VAL A 329 -23.06 -4.58 2.31
N HIS A 330 -22.37 -5.15 1.33
CA HIS A 330 -21.68 -4.42 0.30
C HIS A 330 -22.17 -4.85 -1.07
N THR A 331 -23.01 -4.01 -1.68
CA THR A 331 -23.53 -4.24 -3.03
C THR A 331 -23.07 -3.14 -3.98
N ALA A 332 -23.06 -3.45 -5.27
CA ALA A 332 -22.79 -2.49 -6.32
C ALA A 332 -23.50 -2.91 -7.62
N ALA A 333 -23.81 -1.94 -8.46
CA ALA A 333 -24.46 -2.17 -9.74
C ALA A 333 -23.79 -1.35 -10.84
N ALA A 334 -23.66 -1.96 -12.03
CA ALA A 334 -23.30 -1.27 -13.26
C ALA A 334 -24.52 -1.31 -14.19
N ALA A 335 -25.44 -0.36 -14.01
CA ALA A 335 -26.71 -0.30 -14.73
C ALA A 335 -27.03 1.12 -15.21
N SER A 336 -27.78 1.22 -16.30
CA SER A 336 -28.28 2.50 -16.83
C SER A 336 -29.51 3.03 -16.09
N ASN A 337 -30.16 2.18 -15.28
CA ASN A 337 -31.33 2.51 -14.46
C ASN A 337 -30.99 2.39 -12.97
N ASN A 338 -31.79 3.00 -12.11
CA ASN A 338 -31.62 2.88 -10.66
C ASN A 338 -31.77 1.43 -10.21
N THR A 339 -30.76 0.93 -9.51
CA THR A 339 -30.76 -0.38 -8.85
C THR A 339 -30.94 -0.19 -7.35
N THR A 340 -31.80 -1.00 -6.73
CA THR A 340 -32.03 -1.01 -5.28
C THR A 340 -31.76 -2.41 -4.75
N PHE A 341 -31.04 -2.48 -3.65
CA PHE A 341 -30.82 -3.70 -2.86
C PHE A 341 -31.52 -3.50 -1.51
N SER A 342 -32.26 -4.51 -1.05
CA SER A 342 -33.10 -4.44 0.15
C SER A 342 -33.01 -5.69 0.98
#